data_AF-W6T7E9-F1
#
_entry.id   AF-W6T7E9-F1
#
_cell.length_a   1.000
_cell.length_b   1.000
_cell.length_c   1.000
_cell.angle_alpha   90.00
_cell.angle_beta   90.00
_cell.angle_gamma   90.00
#
_symmetry.space_group_name_H-M   'P 1'
#
loop_
_entity.id
_entity.type
_entity.pdbx_description
1 polymer ?
#
loop_
_entity_poly.entity_id
_entity_poly.type
_entity_poly.pdbx_seq_one_letter_code
_entity_poly.pdbx_strand_id
1 'polypeptide(L)'
;MFTKSDFEIFDEPTLPGRMNLIKTVIDPKFEAITPTVLATLATASGDDAVFYPHIAKHLRRFKNPPVDTWVAFSENKRSYKALPHFELGFWPERLFIYFDILDESKASVQAGVTAEQLATALAKLPSDYLISNDHSSAKMNPATAANIAAAVKKFGQYKHSELVLGRAIEPDSDLLRDEAAQHAYINETFTTLMPIYQALTKHLALH
;
A
#
# COMPACT_ATOMS: atom_id res chain seq x y z
N MET A 1 -4.28 16.56 7.31
CA MET A 1 -3.76 15.56 8.25
C MET A 1 -2.26 15.32 8.06
N PHE A 2 -1.84 14.78 6.92
CA PHE A 2 -0.43 14.80 6.50
C PHE A 2 -0.11 16.11 5.79
N THR A 3 1.13 16.55 5.92
CA THR A 3 1.62 17.86 5.49
C THR A 3 2.97 17.71 4.79
N LYS A 4 3.37 18.75 4.04
CA LYS A 4 4.67 18.75 3.33
C LYS A 4 5.87 18.55 4.28
N SER A 5 5.82 19.06 5.51
CA SER A 5 6.93 18.88 6.47
C SER A 5 7.11 17.44 6.94
N ASP A 6 6.10 16.57 6.75
CA ASP A 6 6.22 15.16 7.13
C ASP A 6 7.23 14.40 6.27
N PHE A 7 7.56 14.92 5.08
CA PHE A 7 8.57 14.37 4.19
C PHE A 7 10.00 14.68 4.68
N GLU A 8 10.18 15.73 5.47
CA GLU A 8 11.49 16.18 5.96
C GLU A 8 12.12 15.19 6.94
N ILE A 9 11.36 14.20 7.44
CA ILE A 9 11.92 13.13 8.29
C ILE A 9 13.02 12.33 7.57
N PHE A 10 12.99 12.28 6.24
CA PHE A 10 13.96 11.55 5.44
C PHE A 10 15.29 12.30 5.29
N ASP A 11 15.33 13.60 5.63
CA ASP A 11 16.56 14.40 5.65
C ASP A 11 17.47 14.02 6.82
N GLU A 12 16.92 13.44 7.88
CA GLU A 12 17.70 12.91 9.01
C GLU A 12 18.50 11.67 8.57
N PRO A 13 19.85 11.75 8.50
CA PRO A 13 20.66 10.71 7.87
C PRO A 13 20.95 9.52 8.80
N THR A 14 20.69 9.65 10.10
CA THR A 14 21.02 8.61 11.07
C THR A 14 19.83 7.68 11.32
N LEU A 15 20.11 6.38 11.50
CA LEU A 15 19.09 5.41 11.89
C LEU A 15 18.37 5.79 13.20
N PRO A 16 19.07 6.13 14.30
CA PRO A 16 18.40 6.54 15.54
C PRO A 16 17.56 7.81 15.38
N GLY A 17 18.07 8.83 14.67
CA GLY A 17 17.37 10.08 14.43
C GLY A 17 16.10 9.87 13.61
N ARG A 18 16.19 9.16 12.48
CA ARG A 18 15.03 8.93 11.60
C ARG A 18 13.99 8.05 12.28
N MET A 19 14.42 7.03 13.02
CA MET A 19 13.49 6.21 13.82
C MET A 19 12.79 7.01 14.92
N ASN A 20 13.45 8.00 15.51
CA ASN A 20 12.81 8.92 16.45
C ASN A 20 11.76 9.77 15.75
N LEU A 21 12.07 10.37 14.61
CA LEU A 21 11.13 11.18 13.83
C LEU A 21 9.93 10.38 13.32
N ILE A 22 10.13 9.15 12.85
CA ILE A 22 9.03 8.25 12.47
C ILE A 22 8.07 8.08 13.66
N LYS A 23 8.60 7.75 14.84
CA LYS A 23 7.79 7.49 16.05
C LYS A 23 7.08 8.72 16.60
N THR A 24 7.70 9.90 16.50
CA THR A 24 7.16 11.11 17.12
C THR A 24 6.34 11.97 16.18
N VAL A 25 6.54 11.85 14.86
CA VAL A 25 5.88 12.66 13.83
C VAL A 25 4.89 11.84 13.01
N ILE A 26 5.29 10.66 12.53
CA ILE A 26 4.53 9.90 11.54
C ILE A 26 3.60 8.87 12.17
N ASP A 27 4.09 8.04 13.10
CA ASP A 27 3.30 6.98 13.75
C ASP A 27 2.01 7.54 14.38
N PRO A 28 1.99 8.68 15.09
CA PRO A 28 0.76 9.24 15.64
C PRO A 28 -0.28 9.61 14.57
N LYS A 29 0.17 9.99 13.36
CA LYS A 29 -0.72 10.30 12.23
C LYS A 29 -1.28 9.03 11.60
N PHE A 30 -0.48 7.97 11.51
CA PHE A 30 -0.97 6.65 11.12
C PHE A 30 -2.00 6.11 12.11
N GLU A 31 -1.75 6.26 13.41
CA GLU A 31 -2.72 5.88 14.46
C GLU A 31 -4.02 6.69 14.34
N ALA A 32 -3.93 7.99 14.11
CA ALA A 32 -5.09 8.87 13.99
C ALA A 32 -6.00 8.54 12.79
N ILE A 33 -5.44 8.19 11.63
CA ILE A 33 -6.24 7.85 10.44
C ILE A 33 -6.77 6.42 10.44
N THR A 34 -6.13 5.52 11.18
CA THR A 34 -6.42 4.08 11.19
C THR A 34 -7.91 3.75 11.38
N PRO A 35 -8.64 4.31 12.38
CA PRO A 35 -10.06 4.02 12.56
C PRO A 35 -10.91 4.34 11.33
N THR A 36 -10.61 5.45 10.65
CA THR A 36 -11.31 5.87 9.42
C THR A 36 -11.03 4.90 8.28
N VAL A 37 -9.77 4.50 8.08
CA VAL A 37 -9.39 3.55 7.02
C VAL A 37 -10.01 2.18 7.27
N LEU A 38 -10.01 1.70 8.51
CA LEU A 38 -10.65 0.44 8.86
C LEU A 38 -12.17 0.47 8.57
N ALA A 39 -12.85 1.57 8.87
CA ALA A 39 -14.27 1.73 8.54
C ALA A 39 -14.51 1.77 7.03
N THR A 40 -13.65 2.45 6.27
CA THR A 40 -13.68 2.46 4.80
C THR A 40 -13.51 1.05 4.23
N LEU A 41 -12.51 0.31 4.69
CA LEU A 41 -12.24 -1.05 4.23
C LEU A 41 -13.38 -2.02 4.59
N ALA A 42 -13.93 -1.93 5.81
CA ALA A 42 -15.08 -2.74 6.22
C ALA A 42 -16.27 -2.49 5.28
N THR A 43 -16.66 -1.22 5.11
CA THR A 43 -17.76 -0.82 4.22
C THR A 43 -17.52 -1.27 2.79
N ALA A 44 -16.34 -1.02 2.23
CA ALA A 44 -15.99 -1.37 0.85
C ALA A 44 -15.97 -2.89 0.64
N SER A 45 -15.63 -3.67 1.68
CA SER A 45 -15.65 -5.13 1.62
C SER A 45 -17.05 -5.73 1.80
N GLY A 46 -18.06 -4.92 2.11
CA GLY A 46 -19.40 -5.40 2.45
C GLY A 46 -19.48 -6.07 3.83
N ASP A 47 -18.58 -5.70 4.76
CA ASP A 47 -18.38 -6.32 6.08
C ASP A 47 -17.97 -7.81 6.06
N ASP A 48 -17.57 -8.32 4.88
CA ASP A 48 -17.12 -9.71 4.70
C ASP A 48 -15.67 -9.93 5.20
N ALA A 49 -14.88 -8.86 5.34
CA ALA A 49 -13.47 -8.92 5.73
C ALA A 49 -13.15 -8.05 6.96
N VAL A 50 -12.34 -8.57 7.87
CA VAL A 50 -11.88 -7.85 9.07
C VAL A 50 -10.41 -7.51 8.93
N PHE A 51 -10.10 -6.22 8.76
CA PHE A 51 -8.73 -5.73 8.64
C PHE A 51 -8.13 -5.35 10.00
N TYR A 52 -6.83 -5.59 10.14
CA TYR A 52 -6.02 -5.21 11.29
C TYR A 52 -4.89 -4.28 10.85
N PRO A 53 -4.63 -3.18 11.58
CA PRO A 53 -3.53 -2.27 11.27
C PRO A 53 -2.19 -2.81 11.79
N HIS A 54 -1.13 -2.57 11.02
CA HIS A 54 0.25 -2.96 11.31
C HIS A 54 1.19 -1.80 10.97
N ILE A 55 1.59 -1.02 11.97
CA ILE A 55 2.60 0.04 11.77
C ILE A 55 3.97 -0.61 11.57
N ALA A 56 4.69 -0.17 10.54
CA ALA A 56 6.01 -0.68 10.18
C ALA A 56 7.03 -0.42 11.29
N LYS A 57 7.56 -1.49 11.88
CA LYS A 57 8.48 -1.40 13.04
C LYS A 57 9.96 -1.28 12.66
N HIS A 58 10.31 -1.45 11.39
CA HIS A 58 11.69 -1.37 10.87
C HIS A 58 12.72 -2.26 11.60
N LEU A 59 12.28 -3.38 12.18
CA LEU A 59 13.09 -4.24 13.09
C LEU A 59 14.34 -4.87 12.44
N ARG A 60 14.42 -4.86 11.10
CA ARG A 60 15.55 -5.42 10.34
C ARG A 60 16.60 -4.37 9.94
N ARG A 61 16.45 -3.10 10.35
CA ARG A 61 17.41 -2.02 10.05
C ARG A 61 18.47 -1.92 11.16
N PHE A 62 19.73 -2.12 10.79
CA PHE A 62 20.87 -2.13 11.74
C PHE A 62 21.91 -1.02 11.47
N LYS A 63 22.02 -0.55 10.23
CA LYS A 63 23.02 0.44 9.81
C LYS A 63 22.38 1.62 9.08
N ASN A 64 21.59 1.33 8.06
CA ASN A 64 20.96 2.35 7.24
C ASN A 64 19.57 2.70 7.80
N PRO A 65 19.23 4.00 7.90
CA PRO A 65 17.86 4.40 8.23
C PRO A 65 16.87 3.86 7.19
N PRO A 66 15.60 3.64 7.57
CA PRO A 66 14.56 3.23 6.62
C PRO A 66 14.37 4.29 5.54
N VAL A 67 14.19 3.86 4.29
CA VAL A 67 13.98 4.74 3.13
C VAL A 67 12.51 5.13 2.96
N ASP A 68 11.63 4.46 3.70
CA ASP A 68 10.18 4.57 3.67
C ASP A 68 9.58 4.18 5.03
N THR A 69 8.32 4.51 5.28
CA THR A 69 7.58 4.05 6.47
C THR A 69 6.09 4.01 6.19
N TRP A 70 5.34 3.10 6.82
CA TRP A 70 3.94 2.89 6.51
C TRP A 70 3.14 2.27 7.66
N VAL A 71 1.82 2.32 7.50
CA VAL A 71 0.86 1.44 8.18
C VAL A 71 0.22 0.53 7.15
N ALA A 72 0.27 -0.78 7.39
CA ALA A 72 -0.38 -1.78 6.56
C ALA A 72 -1.72 -2.24 7.18
N PHE A 73 -2.67 -2.64 6.34
CA PHE A 73 -3.98 -3.15 6.73
C PHE A 73 -4.20 -4.52 6.11
N SER A 74 -4.31 -5.55 6.93
CA SER A 74 -4.40 -6.95 6.47
C SER A 74 -5.41 -7.74 7.30
N GLU A 75 -6.02 -8.77 6.70
CA GLU A 75 -6.94 -9.68 7.39
C GLU A 75 -6.27 -10.58 8.45
N ASN A 76 -4.94 -10.59 8.52
CA ASN A 76 -4.22 -11.32 9.55
C ASN A 76 -3.79 -10.40 10.70
N LYS A 77 -4.32 -10.66 11.89
CA LYS A 77 -4.02 -9.92 13.13
C LYS A 77 -2.54 -9.93 13.54
N ARG A 78 -1.73 -10.90 13.09
CA ARG A 78 -0.34 -11.07 13.53
C ARG A 78 0.70 -10.49 12.56
N SER A 79 0.40 -10.47 11.27
CA SER A 79 1.35 -10.04 10.23
C SER A 79 0.61 -9.76 8.93
N TYR A 80 1.03 -8.73 8.21
CA TYR A 80 0.46 -8.34 6.93
C TYR A 80 1.17 -9.00 5.73
N LYS A 81 2.50 -9.19 5.79
CA LYS A 81 3.35 -9.59 4.65
C LYS A 81 2.95 -10.90 3.94
N ALA A 82 2.33 -11.82 4.66
CA ALA A 82 1.99 -13.15 4.13
C ALA A 82 0.72 -13.17 3.27
N LEU A 83 -0.07 -12.08 3.27
CA LEU A 83 -1.34 -11.93 2.57
C LEU A 83 -1.33 -10.67 1.70
N PRO A 84 -2.22 -10.58 0.70
CA PRO A 84 -2.55 -9.28 0.13
C PRO A 84 -2.95 -8.30 1.22
N HIS A 85 -2.54 -7.04 1.10
CA HIS A 85 -2.85 -6.01 2.08
C HIS A 85 -2.87 -4.64 1.43
N PHE A 86 -3.36 -3.66 2.19
CA PHE A 86 -3.29 -2.25 1.83
C PHE A 86 -2.21 -1.55 2.64
N GLU A 87 -1.63 -0.49 2.09
CA GLU A 87 -0.65 0.34 2.78
C GLU A 87 -0.97 1.83 2.61
N LEU A 88 -0.67 2.60 3.66
CA LEU A 88 -0.58 4.05 3.64
C LEU A 88 0.78 4.43 4.21
N GLY A 89 1.61 5.11 3.44
CA GLY A 89 2.98 5.36 3.86
C GLY A 89 3.68 6.47 3.12
N PHE A 90 4.94 6.68 3.48
CA PHE A 90 5.79 7.71 2.90
C PHE A 90 7.02 7.11 2.25
N TRP A 91 7.31 7.60 1.06
CA TRP A 91 8.66 7.73 0.52
C TRP A 91 9.08 9.21 0.60
N PRO A 92 10.36 9.57 0.41
CA PRO A 92 10.80 10.97 0.36
C PRO A 92 10.05 11.80 -0.69
N GLU A 93 9.63 11.18 -1.79
CA GLU A 93 8.95 11.85 -2.90
C GLU A 93 7.44 11.67 -2.96
N ARG A 94 6.81 10.90 -2.05
CA ARG A 94 5.34 10.71 -2.06
C ARG A 94 4.77 10.16 -0.75
N LEU A 95 3.56 10.61 -0.43
CA LEU A 95 2.63 9.84 0.41
C LEU A 95 1.94 8.84 -0.51
N PHE A 96 2.12 7.55 -0.26
CA PHE A 96 1.56 6.47 -1.07
C PHE A 96 0.35 5.81 -0.41
N ILE A 97 -0.60 5.39 -1.23
CA ILE A 97 -1.78 4.62 -0.85
C ILE A 97 -1.85 3.41 -1.78
N TYR A 98 -1.38 2.26 -1.30
CA TYR A 98 -1.14 1.09 -2.13
C TYR A 98 -1.94 -0.14 -1.68
N PHE A 99 -2.05 -1.07 -2.62
CA PHE A 99 -2.39 -2.47 -2.44
C PHE A 99 -1.15 -3.28 -2.85
N ASP A 100 -0.79 -4.24 -2.01
CA ASP A 100 0.47 -4.95 -2.09
C ASP A 100 0.28 -6.45 -2.01
N ILE A 101 0.97 -7.16 -2.91
CA ILE A 101 1.31 -8.57 -2.78
C ILE A 101 2.82 -8.66 -2.83
N LEU A 102 3.41 -9.03 -1.69
CA LEU A 102 4.86 -9.16 -1.55
C LEU A 102 5.35 -10.55 -1.94
N ASP A 103 6.65 -10.69 -2.18
CA ASP A 103 7.31 -11.97 -2.46
C ASP A 103 7.19 -12.97 -1.29
N GLU A 104 7.03 -12.44 -0.08
CA GLU A 104 6.80 -13.15 1.18
C GLU A 104 5.38 -13.70 1.32
N SER A 105 4.48 -13.37 0.38
CA SER A 105 3.13 -13.91 0.35
C SER A 105 3.12 -15.42 0.13
N LYS A 106 2.06 -16.09 0.63
CA LYS A 106 1.90 -17.53 0.41
C LYS A 106 1.75 -17.82 -1.09
N ALA A 107 2.37 -18.90 -1.58
CA ALA A 107 2.22 -19.31 -2.98
C ALA A 107 0.75 -19.51 -3.42
N SER A 108 -0.16 -19.82 -2.50
CA SER A 108 -1.60 -19.92 -2.74
C SER A 108 -2.24 -18.59 -3.16
N VAL A 109 -1.67 -17.45 -2.77
CA VAL A 109 -2.12 -16.10 -3.18
C VAL A 109 -1.96 -15.95 -4.68
N GLN A 110 -0.74 -16.21 -5.20
CA GLN A 110 -0.46 -16.16 -6.63
C GLN A 110 -1.19 -17.25 -7.42
N ALA A 111 -1.39 -18.44 -6.84
CA ALA A 111 -1.96 -19.58 -7.56
C ALA A 111 -3.47 -19.46 -7.84
N GLY A 112 -4.21 -18.64 -7.09
CA GLY A 112 -5.67 -18.60 -7.22
C GLY A 112 -6.23 -17.49 -8.10
N VAL A 113 -5.38 -16.68 -8.74
CA VAL A 113 -5.83 -15.72 -9.76
C VAL A 113 -5.04 -15.89 -11.04
N THR A 114 -5.75 -16.00 -12.16
CA THR A 114 -5.10 -16.06 -13.47
C THR A 114 -4.64 -14.69 -13.93
N ALA A 115 -3.62 -14.64 -14.79
CA ALA A 115 -3.17 -13.41 -15.41
C ALA A 115 -4.30 -12.66 -16.14
N GLU A 116 -5.23 -13.38 -16.77
CA GLU A 116 -6.38 -12.79 -17.47
C GLU A 116 -7.37 -12.12 -16.50
N GLN A 117 -7.70 -12.78 -15.40
CA GLN A 117 -8.58 -12.23 -14.36
C GLN A 117 -7.97 -10.97 -13.75
N LEU A 118 -6.67 -11.02 -13.43
CA LEU A 118 -5.96 -9.87 -12.89
C LEU A 118 -5.89 -8.71 -13.89
N ALA A 119 -5.52 -8.97 -15.14
CA ALA A 119 -5.50 -7.93 -16.18
C ALA A 119 -6.87 -7.28 -16.39
N THR A 120 -7.95 -8.07 -16.36
CA THR A 120 -9.32 -7.56 -16.48
C THR A 120 -9.72 -6.69 -15.29
N ALA A 121 -9.34 -7.07 -14.07
CA ALA A 121 -9.60 -6.28 -12.88
C ALA A 121 -8.84 -4.95 -12.90
N LEU A 122 -7.57 -4.98 -13.30
CA LEU A 122 -6.70 -3.79 -13.36
C LEU A 122 -7.03 -2.85 -14.53
N ALA A 123 -7.60 -3.35 -15.63
CA ALA A 123 -7.93 -2.53 -16.81
C ALA A 123 -8.99 -1.43 -16.54
N LYS A 124 -9.70 -1.51 -15.41
CA LYS A 124 -10.72 -0.53 -15.01
C LYS A 124 -10.17 0.59 -14.13
N LEU A 125 -8.88 0.56 -13.81
CA LEU A 125 -8.28 1.57 -12.94
C LEU A 125 -8.29 2.95 -13.61
N PRO A 126 -8.57 4.01 -12.83
CA PRO A 126 -8.39 5.39 -13.28
C PRO A 126 -6.94 5.66 -13.72
N SER A 127 -6.77 6.66 -14.59
CA SER A 127 -5.50 6.95 -15.27
C SER A 127 -4.36 7.41 -14.36
N ASP A 128 -4.67 7.88 -13.16
CA ASP A 128 -3.72 8.36 -12.17
C ASP A 128 -3.23 7.26 -11.21
N TYR A 129 -3.64 6.00 -11.43
CA TYR A 129 -3.07 4.85 -10.73
C TYR A 129 -1.69 4.48 -11.26
N LEU A 130 -0.92 3.88 -10.36
CA LEU A 130 0.45 3.47 -10.54
C LEU A 130 0.59 1.96 -10.28
N ILE A 131 1.56 1.33 -10.92
CA ILE A 131 1.83 -0.11 -10.82
C ILE A 131 3.34 -0.41 -10.80
N SER A 132 3.73 -1.40 -10.00
CA SER A 132 5.09 -1.95 -9.92
C SER A 132 5.07 -3.45 -9.56
N ASN A 133 6.22 -4.09 -9.66
CA ASN A 133 6.48 -5.45 -9.17
C ASN A 133 7.69 -5.46 -8.22
N ASP A 134 7.91 -4.37 -7.50
CA ASP A 134 9.01 -4.17 -6.56
C ASP A 134 8.56 -3.15 -5.50
N HIS A 135 8.24 -3.63 -4.31
CA HIS A 135 7.85 -2.79 -3.17
C HIS A 135 9.06 -2.11 -2.49
N SER A 136 10.28 -2.58 -2.78
CA SER A 136 11.51 -2.04 -2.17
C SER A 136 12.02 -0.77 -2.86
N SER A 137 11.28 -0.30 -3.87
CA SER A 137 11.63 0.84 -4.71
C SER A 137 10.46 1.80 -4.80
N ALA A 138 10.73 3.10 -4.63
CA ALA A 138 9.74 4.15 -4.84
C ALA A 138 9.29 4.29 -6.31
N LYS A 139 10.02 3.66 -7.25
CA LYS A 139 9.74 3.76 -8.68
C LYS A 139 8.48 2.98 -9.05
N MET A 140 7.47 3.71 -9.46
CA MET A 140 6.23 3.18 -10.02
C MET A 140 6.07 3.60 -11.47
N ASN A 141 5.30 2.83 -12.23
CA ASN A 141 4.89 3.19 -13.60
C ASN A 141 3.41 3.58 -13.63
N PRO A 142 2.97 4.49 -14.51
CA PRO A 142 1.55 4.71 -14.73
C PRO A 142 0.84 3.40 -15.11
N ALA A 143 -0.34 3.13 -14.56
CA ALA A 143 -1.11 1.91 -14.80
C ALA A 143 -1.80 1.91 -16.17
N THR A 144 -1.04 2.17 -17.23
CA THR A 144 -1.51 2.04 -18.62
C THR A 144 -1.75 0.57 -18.96
N ALA A 145 -2.55 0.31 -20.00
CA ALA A 145 -2.80 -1.05 -20.47
C ALA A 145 -1.50 -1.84 -20.75
N ALA A 146 -0.49 -1.17 -21.31
CA ALA A 146 0.82 -1.78 -21.57
C ALA A 146 1.57 -2.15 -20.27
N ASN A 147 1.60 -1.23 -19.30
CA ASN A 147 2.28 -1.46 -18.02
C ASN A 147 1.55 -2.51 -17.16
N ILE A 148 0.22 -2.51 -17.18
CA ILE A 148 -0.61 -3.55 -16.55
C ILE A 148 -0.27 -4.92 -17.15
N ALA A 149 -0.31 -5.06 -18.48
CA ALA A 149 -0.02 -6.33 -19.13
C ALA A 149 1.40 -6.84 -18.80
N ALA A 150 2.39 -5.94 -18.78
CA ALA A 150 3.76 -6.28 -18.41
C ALA A 150 3.88 -6.73 -16.94
N ALA A 151 3.25 -5.99 -16.02
CA ALA A 151 3.31 -6.27 -14.59
C ALA A 151 2.59 -7.58 -14.24
N VAL A 152 1.43 -7.83 -14.83
CA VAL A 152 0.66 -9.08 -14.65
C VAL A 152 1.43 -10.28 -15.21
N LYS A 153 2.04 -10.13 -16.40
CA LYS A 153 2.87 -11.18 -16.98
C LYS A 153 4.05 -11.54 -16.06
N LYS A 154 4.76 -10.53 -15.54
CA LYS A 154 5.86 -10.75 -14.60
C LYS A 154 5.38 -11.40 -13.30
N PHE A 155 4.24 -10.95 -12.79
CA PHE A 155 3.63 -11.52 -11.58
C PHE A 155 3.31 -13.01 -11.74
N GLY A 156 2.67 -13.41 -12.84
CA GLY A 156 2.37 -14.83 -13.09
C GLY A 156 3.57 -15.70 -13.48
N GLN A 157 4.70 -15.12 -13.90
CA GLN A 157 5.85 -15.87 -14.41
C GLN A 157 6.77 -16.41 -13.31
N TYR A 158 6.86 -15.74 -12.15
CA TYR A 158 7.81 -16.08 -11.09
C TYR A 158 7.08 -16.35 -9.76
N LYS A 159 7.47 -17.43 -9.08
CA LYS A 159 6.87 -17.87 -7.79
C LYS A 159 7.04 -16.89 -6.62
N HIS A 160 7.96 -15.95 -6.75
CA HIS A 160 8.29 -14.91 -5.75
C HIS A 160 8.25 -13.54 -6.42
N SER A 161 7.19 -13.29 -7.17
CA SER A 161 6.92 -12.00 -7.77
C SER A 161 6.04 -11.15 -6.85
N GLU A 162 6.11 -9.85 -7.07
CA GLU A 162 5.34 -8.87 -6.31
C GLU A 162 4.39 -8.13 -7.23
N LEU A 163 3.35 -7.56 -6.64
CA LEU A 163 2.46 -6.63 -7.32
C LEU A 163 2.13 -5.49 -6.35
N VAL A 164 2.47 -4.28 -6.77
CA VAL A 164 2.19 -3.05 -6.02
C VAL A 164 1.31 -2.18 -6.91
N LEU A 165 0.22 -1.66 -6.35
CA LEU A 165 -0.76 -0.88 -7.09
C LEU A 165 -1.35 0.23 -6.23
N GLY A 166 -1.50 1.44 -6.76
CA GLY A 166 -2.34 2.44 -6.09
C GLY A 166 -2.06 3.85 -6.55
N ARG A 167 -2.19 4.81 -5.64
CA ARG A 167 -2.02 6.24 -5.93
C ARG A 167 -0.97 6.87 -5.02
N ALA A 168 -0.50 8.04 -5.42
CA ALA A 168 0.50 8.80 -4.70
C ALA A 168 0.08 10.28 -4.59
N ILE A 169 0.55 10.96 -3.55
CA ILE A 169 0.44 12.40 -3.35
C ILE A 169 1.85 12.96 -3.23
N GLU A 170 2.23 13.85 -4.15
CA GLU A 170 3.55 14.48 -4.18
C GLU A 170 3.67 15.60 -3.11
N PRO A 171 4.89 15.92 -2.62
CA PRO A 171 5.13 16.90 -1.55
C PRO A 171 4.61 18.31 -1.84
N ASP A 172 4.40 18.68 -3.10
CA ASP A 172 3.90 20.00 -3.52
C ASP A 172 2.42 20.03 -3.86
N SER A 173 1.74 18.88 -3.83
CA SER A 173 0.31 18.73 -4.11
C SER A 173 -0.56 19.58 -3.18
N ASP A 174 -1.60 20.18 -3.74
CA ASP A 174 -2.63 20.90 -2.97
C ASP A 174 -3.39 19.98 -1.99
N LEU A 175 -3.39 18.67 -2.23
CA LEU A 175 -3.94 17.68 -1.29
C LEU A 175 -3.20 17.66 0.05
N LEU A 176 -1.99 18.20 0.16
CA LEU A 176 -1.30 18.35 1.46
C LEU A 176 -1.69 19.64 2.20
N ARG A 177 -2.53 20.49 1.59
CA ARG A 177 -3.03 21.76 2.14
C ARG A 177 -4.52 21.71 2.47
N ASP A 178 -5.24 20.72 1.96
CA ASP A 178 -6.65 20.47 2.21
C ASP A 178 -6.86 19.09 2.84
N GLU A 179 -7.13 19.07 4.14
CA GLU A 179 -7.32 17.84 4.91
C GLU A 179 -8.54 17.03 4.44
N ALA A 180 -9.65 17.68 4.11
CA ALA A 180 -10.85 16.99 3.70
C ALA A 180 -10.65 16.32 2.34
N ALA A 181 -10.02 17.03 1.39
CA ALA A 181 -9.66 16.48 0.09
C ALA A 181 -8.65 15.34 0.21
N GLN A 182 -7.64 15.47 1.08
CA GLN A 182 -6.68 14.40 1.38
C GLN A 182 -7.37 13.13 1.88
N HIS A 183 -8.26 13.26 2.86
CA HIS A 183 -9.01 12.13 3.40
C HIS A 183 -9.89 11.46 2.34
N ALA A 184 -10.59 12.26 1.53
CA ALA A 184 -11.40 11.75 0.43
C ALA A 184 -10.55 10.96 -0.58
N TYR A 185 -9.39 11.50 -0.98
CA TYR A 185 -8.47 10.84 -1.90
C TYR A 185 -7.96 9.50 -1.36
N ILE A 186 -7.56 9.44 -0.09
CA ILE A 186 -7.10 8.18 0.54
C ILE A 186 -8.22 7.14 0.57
N ASN A 187 -9.43 7.54 1.03
CA ASN A 187 -10.57 6.62 1.14
C ASN A 187 -11.07 6.13 -0.22
N GLU A 188 -11.15 7.01 -1.22
CA GLU A 188 -11.50 6.67 -2.59
C GLU A 188 -10.51 5.64 -3.16
N THR A 189 -9.22 5.81 -2.85
CA THR A 189 -8.18 4.90 -3.32
C THR A 189 -8.40 3.49 -2.78
N PHE A 190 -8.58 3.34 -1.46
CA PHE A 190 -8.88 2.03 -0.86
C PHE A 190 -10.17 1.42 -1.38
N THR A 191 -11.23 2.22 -1.52
CA THR A 191 -12.52 1.76 -2.06
C THR A 191 -12.38 1.23 -3.49
N THR A 192 -11.63 1.94 -4.34
CA THR A 192 -11.40 1.55 -5.74
C THR A 192 -10.54 0.29 -5.86
N LEU A 193 -9.62 0.08 -4.92
CA LEU A 193 -8.75 -1.10 -4.88
C LEU A 193 -9.42 -2.34 -4.27
N MET A 194 -10.50 -2.17 -3.49
CA MET A 194 -11.17 -3.28 -2.81
C MET A 194 -11.69 -4.40 -3.75
N PRO A 195 -12.32 -4.11 -4.91
CA PRO A 195 -12.73 -5.17 -5.83
C PRO A 195 -11.55 -6.01 -6.35
N ILE A 196 -10.37 -5.41 -6.49
CA ILE A 196 -9.14 -6.11 -6.89
C ILE A 196 -8.65 -7.00 -5.75
N TYR A 197 -8.64 -6.48 -4.53
CA TYR A 197 -8.34 -7.25 -3.31
C TYR A 197 -9.25 -8.49 -3.20
N GLN A 198 -10.57 -8.30 -3.26
CA GLN A 198 -11.55 -9.39 -3.16
C GLN A 198 -11.36 -10.43 -4.28
N ALA A 199 -11.08 -10.01 -5.51
CA ALA A 199 -10.80 -10.93 -6.61
C ALA A 199 -9.56 -11.80 -6.33
N LEU A 200 -8.57 -11.28 -5.60
CA LEU A 200 -7.31 -11.94 -5.24
C LEU A 200 -7.38 -12.74 -3.93
N THR A 201 -8.40 -12.55 -3.11
CA THR A 201 -8.53 -13.24 -1.81
C THR A 201 -9.71 -14.19 -1.74
N LYS A 202 -10.67 -14.14 -2.68
CA LYS A 202 -11.88 -14.99 -2.64
C LYS A 202 -11.59 -16.50 -2.57
N HIS A 203 -10.50 -16.96 -3.18
CA HIS A 203 -10.07 -18.36 -3.13
C HIS A 203 -9.25 -18.71 -1.88
N LEU A 204 -8.79 -17.71 -1.13
CA LEU A 204 -7.96 -17.89 0.06
C LEU A 204 -8.76 -18.20 1.32
N ALA A 205 -10.11 -18.26 1.23
CA ALA A 205 -11.07 -18.53 2.30
C ALA A 205 -10.38 -19.10 3.53
N LEU A 206 -10.00 -18.18 4.42
CA LEU A 206 -9.24 -18.48 5.62
C LEU A 206 -10.21 -19.17 6.57
N HIS A 207 -10.23 -20.51 6.51
CA HIS A 207 -10.85 -21.35 7.54
C HIS A 207 -10.08 -21.22 8.86
#